data_AF-A0A081RRN1-F1
#
_entry.id   AF-A0A081RRN1-F1
#
_cell.length_a   1.000
_cell.length_b   1.000
_cell.length_c   1.000
_cell.angle_alpha   90.00
_cell.angle_beta   90.00
_cell.angle_gamma   90.00
#
_symmetry.space_group_name_H-M   'P 1'
#
loop_
_entity.id
_entity.type
_entity.pdbx_description
1 polymer ?
#
loop_
_entity_poly.entity_id
_entity_poly.type
_entity_poly.pdbx_seq_one_letter_code
_entity_poly.pdbx_strand_id
1 'polypeptide(L)'
;MKRIKLMVDYDCYPLWLDSDDEIGNIDPDVLPISDSLKEELNNWSKQYDETLNLDDPLSSGFSTPEAEIVFKEKGQYLREKLQTELGNDYEVVYQ
;
A
#
# COMPACT_ATOMS: atom_id res chain seq x y z
N MET A 1 -16.57 -10.21 7.04
CA MET A 1 -15.83 -9.00 6.65
C MET A 1 -14.37 -9.39 6.56
N LYS A 2 -13.75 -9.24 5.39
CA LYS A 2 -12.31 -9.49 5.24
C LYS A 2 -11.55 -8.24 5.63
N ARG A 3 -10.34 -8.39 6.15
CA ARG A 3 -9.50 -7.25 6.50
C ARG A 3 -8.32 -7.16 5.56
N ILE A 4 -8.16 -5.99 4.93
CA ILE A 4 -7.05 -5.66 4.05
C ILE A 4 -6.23 -4.57 4.73
N LYS A 5 -4.93 -4.80 4.80
CA LYS A 5 -3.95 -3.83 5.26
C LYS A 5 -3.28 -3.21 4.05
N LEU A 6 -3.39 -1.89 3.93
CA LEU A 6 -2.60 -1.07 3.03
C LEU A 6 -1.26 -0.79 3.75
N MET A 7 -0.18 -1.38 3.26
CA MET A 7 1.16 -1.27 3.81
C MET A 7 2.16 -1.55 2.71
N VAL A 8 3.20 -0.72 2.63
CA VAL A 8 4.35 -0.98 1.75
C VAL A 8 5.36 -1.90 2.42
N ASP A 9 5.93 -2.78 1.62
CA ASP A 9 7.16 -3.51 1.89
C ASP A 9 7.93 -3.58 0.57
N TYR A 10 9.25 -3.72 0.63
CA TYR A 10 10.08 -3.69 -0.57
C TYR A 10 9.75 -4.84 -1.51
N ASP A 11 9.67 -4.53 -2.80
CA ASP A 11 9.39 -5.47 -3.90
C ASP A 11 8.07 -6.25 -3.72
N CYS A 12 7.09 -5.67 -3.02
CA CYS A 12 5.77 -6.25 -2.77
C CYS A 12 4.64 -5.34 -3.27
N TYR A 13 3.46 -5.91 -3.51
CA TYR A 13 2.25 -5.09 -3.69
C TYR A 13 1.90 -4.38 -2.38
N PRO A 14 1.23 -3.23 -2.42
CA PRO A 14 0.93 -2.46 -1.19
C PRO A 14 -0.24 -3.03 -0.36
N LEU A 15 -0.81 -4.18 -0.75
CA LEU A 15 -2.01 -4.74 -0.15
C LEU A 15 -1.71 -6.09 0.49
N TRP A 16 -2.24 -6.29 1.69
CA TRP A 16 -2.04 -7.52 2.46
C TRP A 16 -3.37 -8.00 3.02
N LEU A 17 -3.66 -9.29 2.84
CA LEU A 17 -4.74 -9.93 3.56
C LEU A 17 -4.30 -10.10 5.02
N ASP A 18 -5.12 -9.61 5.93
CA ASP A 18 -4.89 -9.62 7.38
C ASP A 18 -6.12 -10.23 8.06
N SER A 19 -6.47 -11.46 7.68
CA SER A 19 -7.61 -12.20 8.23
C SER A 19 -7.10 -13.41 9.02
N ASP A 20 -7.82 -13.84 10.05
CA ASP A 20 -7.37 -14.87 11.02
C ASP A 20 -6.88 -16.18 10.38
N ASP A 21 -7.38 -16.52 9.18
CA ASP A 21 -7.09 -17.76 8.47
C ASP A 21 -6.16 -17.60 7.25
N GLU A 22 -5.95 -16.37 6.75
CA GLU A 22 -5.17 -16.12 5.52
C GLU A 22 -4.36 -14.83 5.62
N ILE A 23 -3.04 -14.96 5.44
CA ILE A 23 -2.08 -13.86 5.31
C ILE A 23 -1.44 -13.98 3.93
N GLY A 24 -1.40 -12.89 3.17
CA GLY A 24 -0.77 -12.88 1.85
C GLY A 24 -0.72 -11.51 1.20
N ASN A 25 0.26 -11.32 0.33
CA ASN A 25 0.36 -10.12 -0.51
C ASN A 25 -0.68 -10.20 -1.64
N ILE A 26 -1.45 -9.13 -1.82
CA ILE A 26 -2.57 -9.07 -2.76
C ILE A 26 -2.17 -8.17 -3.93
N ASP A 27 -2.25 -8.72 -5.13
CA ASP A 27 -2.18 -7.93 -6.36
C ASP A 27 -3.44 -7.04 -6.48
N PRO A 28 -3.32 -5.70 -6.60
CA PRO A 28 -4.48 -4.83 -6.84
C PRO A 28 -5.36 -5.26 -8.03
N ASP A 29 -4.81 -5.97 -9.02
CA ASP A 29 -5.55 -6.45 -10.19
C ASP A 29 -6.59 -7.53 -9.88
N VAL A 30 -6.47 -8.23 -8.74
CA VAL A 30 -7.46 -9.25 -8.34
C VAL A 30 -8.65 -8.67 -7.59
N LEU A 31 -8.60 -7.39 -7.21
CA LEU A 31 -9.66 -6.71 -6.48
C LEU A 31 -10.65 -6.02 -7.43
N PRO A 32 -11.94 -5.94 -7.06
CA PRO A 32 -12.98 -5.28 -7.86
C PRO A 32 -12.94 -3.75 -7.69
N ILE A 33 -11.77 -3.15 -7.92
CA ILE A 33 -11.52 -1.71 -7.85
C ILE A 33 -11.20 -1.14 -9.23
N SER A 34 -11.29 0.17 -9.37
CA SER A 34 -11.03 0.91 -10.59
C SER A 34 -9.58 0.80 -11.03
N ASP A 35 -9.34 0.75 -12.34
CA ASP A 35 -7.97 0.68 -12.89
C ASP A 35 -7.12 1.89 -12.48
N SER A 36 -7.74 3.06 -12.31
CA SER A 36 -7.08 4.25 -11.78
C SER A 36 -6.56 4.02 -10.36
N LEU A 37 -7.35 3.39 -9.47
CA LEU A 37 -6.90 3.13 -8.10
C LEU A 37 -5.78 2.08 -8.08
N LYS A 38 -5.85 1.05 -8.93
CA LYS A 38 -4.78 0.06 -9.06
C LYS A 38 -3.46 0.71 -9.49
N GLU A 39 -3.51 1.58 -10.50
CA GLU A 39 -2.34 2.34 -10.96
C GLU A 39 -1.77 3.22 -9.84
N GLU A 40 -2.62 3.93 -9.10
CA GLU A 40 -2.17 4.76 -7.98
C GLU A 40 -1.53 3.95 -6.85
N LEU A 41 -2.06 2.77 -6.53
CA LEU A 41 -1.50 1.85 -5.53
C LEU A 41 -0.12 1.35 -5.97
N ASN A 42 0.00 0.85 -7.20
CA ASN A 42 1.26 0.34 -7.74
C ASN A 42 2.33 1.45 -7.87
N ASN A 43 1.93 2.66 -8.25
CA ASN A 43 2.85 3.80 -8.29
C ASN A 43 3.28 4.24 -6.90
N TRP A 44 2.42 4.08 -5.89
CA TRP A 44 2.75 4.38 -4.51
C TRP A 44 3.71 3.34 -3.91
N SER A 45 3.51 2.04 -4.13
CA SER A 45 4.51 1.03 -3.70
C SER A 45 5.85 1.21 -4.40
N LYS A 46 5.84 1.47 -5.71
CA LYS A 46 7.08 1.71 -6.47
C LYS A 46 7.88 2.91 -5.94
N GLN A 47 7.22 3.99 -5.52
CA GLN A 47 7.91 5.13 -4.89
C GLN A 47 8.61 4.74 -3.59
N TYR A 48 8.06 3.79 -2.84
CA TYR A 48 8.73 3.24 -1.66
C TYR A 48 9.93 2.38 -2.05
N ASP A 49 9.78 1.52 -3.07
CA ASP A 49 10.88 0.69 -3.59
C ASP A 49 12.06 1.53 -4.08
N GLU A 50 11.80 2.69 -4.68
CA GLU A 50 12.83 3.65 -5.10
C GLU A 50 13.64 4.23 -3.93
N THR A 51 13.16 4.09 -2.68
CA THR A 51 13.90 4.48 -1.47
C THR A 51 14.87 3.42 -0.97
N LEU A 52 14.84 2.20 -1.54
CA LEU A 52 15.73 1.11 -1.17
C LEU A 52 17.16 1.42 -1.59
N ASN A 53 18.07 1.45 -0.63
CA ASN A 53 19.50 1.48 -0.91
C ASN A 53 20.06 0.06 -0.89
N LEU A 54 20.36 -0.49 -2.07
CA LEU A 54 20.90 -1.85 -2.21
C LEU A 54 22.31 -2.01 -1.65
N ASP A 55 23.11 -0.94 -1.65
CA ASP A 55 24.50 -0.97 -1.15
C ASP A 55 24.54 -0.85 0.38
N ASP A 56 23.58 -0.14 0.97
CA ASP A 56 23.42 0.00 2.42
C ASP A 56 21.92 0.02 2.82
N PRO A 57 21.30 -1.16 3.01
CA PRO A 57 19.87 -1.26 3.32
C PRO A 57 19.43 -0.51 4.58
N LEU A 58 20.33 -0.32 5.56
CA LEU A 58 20.02 0.41 6.80
C LEU A 58 19.86 1.92 6.57
N SER A 59 20.41 2.43 5.46
CA SER A 59 20.27 3.82 5.03
C SER A 59 19.09 4.06 4.08
N SER A 60 18.29 3.03 3.80
CA SER A 60 17.09 3.15 2.96
C SER A 60 16.05 4.07 3.59
N GLY A 61 15.17 4.59 2.75
CA GLY A 61 14.10 5.51 3.14
C GLY A 61 14.18 6.84 2.42
N PHE A 62 13.24 7.73 2.73
CA PHE A 62 13.10 9.00 2.03
C PHE A 62 14.27 9.94 2.31
N SER A 63 14.75 10.60 1.26
CA SER A 63 15.86 11.55 1.34
C SER A 63 15.58 12.77 2.23
N THR A 64 14.30 13.11 2.42
CA THR A 64 13.89 14.19 3.33
C THR A 64 12.64 13.83 4.13
N PRO A 65 12.46 14.42 5.33
CA PRO A 65 11.24 14.24 6.11
C PRO A 65 9.98 14.70 5.39
N GLU A 66 10.05 15.75 4.57
CA GLU A 66 8.91 16.25 3.81
C GLU A 66 8.44 15.25 2.76
N ALA A 67 9.36 14.56 2.09
CA ALA A 67 9.02 13.51 1.13
C ALA A 67 8.32 12.33 1.83
N GLU A 68 8.78 11.95 3.03
CA GLU A 68 8.12 10.92 3.83
C GLU A 68 6.71 11.34 4.29
N ILE A 69 6.51 12.61 4.65
CA ILE A 69 5.19 13.14 5.02
C ILE A 69 4.23 13.07 3.84
N VAL A 70 4.64 13.57 2.66
CA VAL A 70 3.81 13.52 1.44
C VAL A 70 3.46 12.07 1.08
N PHE A 71 4.41 11.16 1.23
CA PHE A 71 4.19 9.73 0.99
C PHE A 71 3.14 9.14 1.93
N LYS A 72 3.22 9.45 3.23
CA LYS A 72 2.24 8.97 4.24
C LYS A 72 0.85 9.57 4.04
N GLU A 73 0.77 10.85 3.67
CA GLU A 73 -0.51 11.50 3.32
C GLU A 73 -1.16 10.83 2.10
N LYS A 74 -0.35 10.47 1.09
CA LYS A 74 -0.83 9.71 -0.07
C LYS A 74 -1.36 8.33 0.35
N GLY A 75 -0.67 7.63 1.26
CA GLY A 75 -1.12 6.35 1.81
C GLY A 75 -2.49 6.45 2.49
N GLN A 76 -2.71 7.47 3.32
CA GLN A 76 -4.01 7.72 3.96
C GLN A 76 -5.11 7.97 2.93
N TYR A 77 -4.85 8.81 1.93
CA TYR A 77 -5.78 9.06 0.84
C TYR A 77 -6.15 7.78 0.07
N LEU A 78 -5.16 6.94 -0.23
CA LEU A 78 -5.39 5.66 -0.92
C LEU A 78 -6.21 4.70 -0.08
N ARG A 79 -6.00 4.67 1.24
CA ARG A 79 -6.82 3.87 2.16
C ARG A 79 -8.29 4.27 2.10
N GLU A 80 -8.60 5.56 2.08
CA GLU A 80 -9.98 6.06 2.01
C GLU A 80 -10.65 5.71 0.68
N LYS A 81 -9.92 5.86 -0.44
CA LYS A 81 -10.42 5.42 -1.76
C LYS A 81 -10.67 3.92 -1.79
N LEU A 82 -9.72 3.13 -1.30
CA LEU A 82 -9.82 1.67 -1.27
C LEU A 82 -11.01 1.21 -0.42
N GLN A 83 -11.22 1.81 0.76
CA GLN A 83 -12.38 1.53 1.59
C GLN A 83 -13.70 1.89 0.89
N THR A 84 -13.72 2.98 0.13
CA THR A 84 -14.91 3.44 -0.59
C THR A 84 -15.29 2.49 -1.72
N GLU A 85 -14.31 2.06 -2.52
CA GLU A 85 -14.56 1.17 -3.67
C GLU A 85 -14.86 -0.27 -3.26
N LEU A 86 -14.22 -0.78 -2.20
CA LEU A 86 -14.47 -2.12 -1.68
C LEU A 86 -15.75 -2.23 -0.83
N GLY A 87 -16.30 -1.10 -0.38
CA GLY A 87 -17.51 -1.05 0.42
C GLY A 87 -17.38 -1.78 1.75
N ASN A 88 -18.49 -2.32 2.25
CA ASN A 88 -18.58 -2.91 3.60
C ASN A 88 -18.15 -4.38 3.67
N ASP A 89 -17.82 -5.00 2.54
CA ASP A 89 -17.33 -6.39 2.51
C ASP A 89 -15.92 -6.48 3.10
N TYR A 90 -15.20 -5.35 3.08
CA TYR A 90 -13.83 -5.21 3.52
C TYR A 90 -13.68 -4.13 4.60
N GLU A 91 -12.83 -4.40 5.57
CA GLU A 91 -12.22 -3.39 6.42
C GLU A 91 -10.82 -3.09 5.90
N VAL A 92 -10.59 -1.83 5.54
CA VAL A 92 -9.28 -1.38 5.07
C VAL A 92 -8.59 -0.60 6.18
N VAL A 93 -7.41 -1.04 6.59
CA VAL A 93 -6.53 -0.37 7.56
C VAL A 93 -5.26 0.11 6.88
N TYR A 94 -4.73 1.26 7.30
CA TYR A 94 -3.44 1.77 6.83
C TYR A 94 -2.42 1.64 7.95
N GLN A 95 -1.22 1.16 7.61
CA GLN A 95 -0.16 0.90 8.57
C GLN A 95 1.22 1.24 7.98
#